data_AF-A0AAD7I0Q5-F1
#
_entry.id   AF-A0AAD7I0Q5-F1
#
_cell.length_a   1.000
_cell.length_b   1.000
_cell.length_c   1.000
_cell.angle_alpha   90.00
_cell.angle_beta   90.00
_cell.angle_gamma   90.00
#
_symmetry.space_group_name_H-M   'P 1'
#
loop_
_entity.id
_entity.type
_entity.pdbx_description
1 polymer ?
#
loop_
_entity_poly.entity_id
_entity_poly.type
_entity_poly.pdbx_seq_one_letter_code
_entity_poly.pdbx_strand_id
1 'polypeptide(L)'
;MVPTLPEGMSVQTLTTAKGTQLKFWSVKTNEAAEKKVLKISGSVGDLRAALAEYYGLDLTIIPRVNPVTAPTIDDTIRDRQWADLEALGVEWRETVKAGLNYFMAQNHRHLQTRFYRRLRAPLWMKERMSTLLITRIQSSGPNLMIAASNTPPHTIHSTFHPPAQHNHSNISGINPQSPHIVSPGPSNERGPSKSQHPHTVAVPSTINLSAPSSLTISSASGSRNDSQREAAMLDDLSASIEGLERCEGLRDLIQQVESGTVQAIRDRYGPSEPGRRGTAHESWPKYANLVSKREHLYRVLTQDFGGDKDKFFSFFTAPPPPRKKRKHIETESASSEYFRSFRRIVEAVPWRDADLAAERRKDQYQGPDGAFSEELWTARWNTMNCWEVWRAIGGECYVKNKAETSS
;
A
#
# COMPACT_ATOMS: atom_id res chain seq x y z
N MET A 1 -2.91 -14.16 -50.74
CA MET A 1 -4.31 -14.09 -50.28
C MET A 1 -4.37 -13.04 -49.18
N VAL A 2 -5.27 -12.06 -49.31
CA VAL A 2 -5.46 -11.04 -48.27
C VAL A 2 -6.20 -11.71 -47.10
N PRO A 3 -5.66 -11.71 -45.88
CA PRO A 3 -6.33 -12.31 -44.73
C PRO A 3 -7.67 -11.61 -44.46
N THR A 4 -8.71 -12.40 -44.17
CA THR A 4 -10.03 -11.86 -43.86
C THR A 4 -10.00 -11.13 -42.52
N LEU A 5 -10.42 -9.87 -42.52
CA LEU A 5 -10.42 -9.01 -41.33
C LEU A 5 -11.46 -9.50 -40.32
N PRO A 6 -11.12 -9.65 -39.02
CA PRO A 6 -12.07 -10.03 -37.98
C PRO A 6 -13.22 -9.01 -37.87
N GLU A 7 -14.43 -9.50 -37.62
CA GLU A 7 -15.62 -8.66 -37.49
C GLU A 7 -15.44 -7.58 -36.41
N GLY A 8 -15.70 -6.33 -36.79
CA GLY A 8 -15.55 -5.16 -35.92
C GLY A 8 -14.11 -4.65 -35.74
N MET A 9 -13.12 -5.24 -36.41
CA MET A 9 -11.75 -4.69 -36.43
C MET A 9 -11.64 -3.61 -37.51
N SER A 10 -11.50 -2.36 -37.10
CA SER A 10 -11.15 -1.20 -37.95
C SER A 10 -9.89 -0.49 -37.42
N VAL A 11 -9.29 0.39 -38.23
CA VAL A 11 -8.14 1.23 -37.83
C VAL A 11 -8.40 1.95 -36.50
N GLN A 12 -9.61 2.49 -36.32
CA GLN A 12 -10.04 3.18 -35.11
C GLN A 12 -10.13 2.26 -33.89
N THR A 13 -10.71 1.07 -34.05
CA THR A 13 -10.77 0.10 -32.95
C THR A 13 -9.37 -0.40 -32.58
N LEU A 14 -8.47 -0.52 -33.55
CA LEU A 14 -7.10 -0.99 -33.31
C LEU A 14 -6.26 0.05 -32.55
N THR A 15 -6.41 1.34 -32.88
CA THR A 15 -5.73 2.44 -32.17
C THR A 15 -6.23 2.63 -30.75
N THR A 16 -7.51 2.36 -30.47
CA THR A 16 -8.11 2.51 -29.14
C THR A 16 -8.13 1.23 -28.31
N ALA A 17 -7.87 0.07 -28.91
CA ALA A 17 -7.93 -1.22 -28.24
C ALA A 17 -6.93 -1.34 -27.07
N LYS A 18 -7.40 -1.95 -25.98
CA LYS A 18 -6.57 -2.30 -24.82
C LYS A 18 -5.73 -3.54 -25.11
N GLY A 19 -4.64 -3.73 -24.35
CA GLY A 19 -3.74 -4.87 -24.53
C GLY A 19 -4.43 -6.25 -24.49
N THR A 20 -5.51 -6.42 -23.74
CA THR A 20 -6.29 -7.67 -23.70
C THR A 20 -7.06 -7.93 -25.00
N GLN A 21 -7.63 -6.89 -25.63
CA GLN A 21 -8.35 -7.00 -26.90
C GLN A 21 -7.37 -7.32 -28.05
N LEU A 22 -6.21 -6.65 -28.07
CA LEU A 22 -5.15 -6.91 -29.04
C LEU A 22 -4.66 -8.36 -28.95
N LYS A 23 -4.40 -8.86 -27.74
CA LYS A 23 -4.02 -10.27 -27.54
C LYS A 23 -5.08 -11.25 -28.02
N PHE A 24 -6.35 -10.96 -27.74
CA PHE A 24 -7.47 -11.77 -28.22
C PHE A 24 -7.50 -11.85 -29.75
N TRP A 25 -7.34 -10.72 -30.43
CA TRP A 25 -7.27 -10.68 -31.89
C TRP A 25 -6.03 -11.38 -32.46
N SER A 26 -4.87 -11.24 -31.83
CA SER A 26 -3.67 -12.00 -32.24
C SER A 26 -3.87 -13.51 -32.13
N VAL A 27 -4.54 -13.98 -31.06
CA VAL A 27 -4.91 -15.40 -30.91
C VAL A 27 -5.86 -15.84 -32.02
N LYS A 28 -6.95 -15.09 -32.27
CA LYS A 28 -7.92 -15.40 -33.32
C LYS A 28 -7.28 -15.43 -34.72
N THR A 29 -6.36 -14.52 -34.98
CA THR A 29 -5.61 -14.46 -36.24
C THR A 29 -4.71 -15.69 -36.41
N ASN A 30 -4.01 -16.10 -35.35
CA ASN A 30 -3.18 -17.31 -35.37
C ASN A 30 -4.00 -18.59 -35.54
N GLU A 31 -5.17 -18.66 -34.89
CA GLU A 31 -6.13 -19.76 -35.05
C GLU A 31 -6.60 -19.86 -36.50
N ALA A 32 -7.04 -18.75 -37.10
CA ALA A 32 -7.52 -18.71 -38.49
C ALA A 32 -6.41 -19.02 -39.52
N ALA A 33 -5.16 -18.69 -39.20
CA ALA A 33 -4.01 -19.00 -40.04
C ALA A 33 -3.46 -20.43 -39.85
N GLU A 34 -4.00 -21.19 -38.88
CA GLU A 34 -3.52 -22.51 -38.44
C GLU A 34 -2.02 -22.55 -38.08
N LYS A 35 -1.41 -21.38 -37.85
CA LYS A 35 0.01 -21.22 -37.54
C LYS A 35 0.25 -19.93 -36.77
N LYS A 36 1.36 -19.90 -36.03
CA LYS A 36 1.75 -18.73 -35.22
C LYS A 36 2.36 -17.63 -36.10
N VAL A 37 1.51 -16.79 -36.69
CA VAL A 37 1.89 -15.63 -37.51
C VAL A 37 2.17 -14.37 -36.68
N LEU A 38 1.45 -14.19 -35.57
CA LEU A 38 1.56 -13.03 -34.70
C LEU A 38 2.06 -13.40 -33.30
N LYS A 39 2.91 -12.54 -32.73
CA LYS A 39 3.28 -12.62 -31.31
C LYS A 39 2.09 -12.20 -30.44
N ILE A 40 1.81 -12.96 -29.39
CA ILE A 40 0.73 -12.65 -28.41
C ILE A 40 1.28 -11.86 -27.21
N SER A 41 2.59 -11.68 -27.15
CA SER A 41 3.31 -10.95 -26.10
C SER A 41 4.08 -9.79 -26.72
N GLY A 42 4.09 -8.64 -26.04
CA GLY A 42 4.74 -7.42 -26.48
C GLY A 42 4.09 -6.20 -25.83
N SER A 43 4.63 -5.01 -26.10
CA SER A 43 3.97 -3.77 -25.73
C SER A 43 2.67 -3.60 -26.53
N VAL A 44 1.78 -2.71 -26.07
CA VAL A 44 0.54 -2.40 -26.80
C VAL A 44 0.86 -1.86 -28.21
N GLY A 45 1.93 -1.07 -28.37
CA GLY A 45 2.38 -0.55 -29.65
C GLY A 45 2.80 -1.66 -30.61
N ASP A 46 3.62 -2.60 -30.15
CA ASP A 46 4.09 -3.72 -30.98
C ASP A 46 2.94 -4.60 -31.45
N LEU A 47 1.98 -4.89 -30.56
CA LEU A 47 0.81 -5.69 -30.90
C LEU A 47 -0.08 -4.98 -31.92
N ARG A 48 -0.25 -3.65 -31.81
CA ARG A 48 -0.99 -2.86 -32.80
C ARG A 48 -0.28 -2.85 -34.16
N ALA A 49 1.03 -2.58 -34.15
CA ALA A 49 1.83 -2.55 -35.37
C ALA A 49 1.80 -3.90 -36.10
N ALA A 50 1.99 -5.01 -35.37
CA ALA A 50 1.97 -6.35 -35.95
C ALA A 50 0.59 -6.73 -36.52
N LEU A 51 -0.50 -6.38 -35.83
CA LEU A 51 -1.85 -6.59 -36.35
C LEU A 51 -2.12 -5.71 -37.58
N ALA A 52 -1.71 -4.44 -37.55
CA ALA A 52 -1.89 -3.51 -38.64
C ALA A 52 -1.13 -3.96 -39.90
N GLU A 53 0.13 -4.36 -39.74
CA GLU A 53 0.95 -4.92 -40.82
C GLU A 53 0.32 -6.18 -41.41
N TYR A 54 -0.12 -7.12 -40.56
CA TYR A 54 -0.71 -8.39 -41.01
C TYR A 54 -2.00 -8.19 -41.83
N TYR A 55 -2.84 -7.23 -41.45
CA TYR A 55 -4.11 -6.93 -42.14
C TYR A 55 -3.98 -5.82 -43.19
N GLY A 56 -2.80 -5.24 -43.40
CA GLY A 56 -2.59 -4.13 -44.34
C GLY A 56 -3.33 -2.84 -43.93
N LEU A 57 -3.46 -2.57 -42.64
CA LEU A 57 -4.07 -1.36 -42.10
C LEU A 57 -3.01 -0.27 -41.89
N ASP A 58 -3.24 0.92 -42.42
CA ASP A 58 -2.36 2.06 -42.20
C ASP A 58 -2.73 2.80 -40.90
N LEU A 59 -1.87 2.69 -39.88
CA LEU A 59 -2.04 3.37 -38.59
C LEU A 59 -1.75 4.88 -38.64
N THR A 60 -1.12 5.38 -39.70
CA THR A 60 -0.84 6.81 -39.86
C THR A 60 -2.09 7.61 -40.20
N ILE A 61 -3.10 6.95 -40.75
CA ILE A 61 -4.42 7.52 -40.98
C ILE A 61 -5.15 7.56 -39.64
N ILE A 62 -4.90 8.60 -38.85
CA ILE A 62 -5.67 8.87 -37.63
C ILE A 62 -7.09 9.25 -38.08
N PRO A 63 -8.09 8.37 -37.92
CA PRO A 63 -9.45 8.71 -38.30
C PRO A 63 -9.88 9.86 -37.40
N ARG A 64 -10.37 10.95 -37.98
CA ARG A 64 -10.94 12.05 -37.21
C ARG A 64 -12.13 11.49 -36.44
N VAL A 65 -11.92 11.17 -35.17
CA VAL A 65 -12.97 10.66 -34.31
C VAL A 65 -13.93 11.83 -34.11
N ASN A 66 -15.04 11.82 -34.84
CA ASN A 66 -16.16 12.65 -34.45
C ASN A 66 -16.46 12.27 -32.99
N PRO A 67 -16.45 13.24 -32.06
CA PRO A 67 -16.68 12.94 -30.65
C PRO A 67 -17.94 12.10 -30.59
N VAL A 68 -17.82 10.89 -30.06
CA VAL A 68 -18.96 10.00 -29.85
C VAL A 68 -19.95 10.84 -29.06
N THR A 69 -21.02 11.26 -29.72
CA THR A 69 -22.08 12.02 -29.08
C THR A 69 -22.50 11.16 -27.91
N ALA A 70 -22.48 11.74 -26.69
CA ALA A 70 -22.80 10.99 -25.49
C ALA A 70 -24.05 10.16 -25.77
N PRO A 71 -24.02 8.84 -25.53
CA PRO A 71 -25.15 7.98 -25.88
C PRO A 71 -26.39 8.61 -25.29
N THR A 72 -27.35 8.95 -26.16
CA THR A 72 -28.59 9.56 -25.72
C THR A 72 -29.22 8.57 -24.74
N ILE A 73 -29.30 8.97 -23.47
CA ILE A 73 -29.96 8.18 -22.44
C ILE A 73 -31.44 8.23 -22.80
N ASP A 74 -31.90 7.21 -23.51
CA ASP A 74 -33.31 7.06 -23.82
C ASP A 74 -34.10 6.79 -22.52
N ASP A 75 -35.41 7.04 -22.57
CA ASP A 75 -36.27 6.84 -21.42
C ASP A 75 -36.26 5.37 -20.96
N THR A 76 -36.00 4.41 -21.85
CA THR A 76 -35.89 2.98 -21.49
C THR A 76 -34.66 2.66 -20.66
N ILE A 77 -33.53 3.35 -20.88
CA ILE A 77 -32.32 3.24 -20.06
C ILE A 77 -32.60 3.83 -18.68
N ARG A 78 -33.28 4.99 -18.63
CA ARG A 78 -33.65 5.63 -17.37
C ARG A 78 -34.59 4.76 -16.55
N ASP A 79 -35.63 4.20 -17.18
CA ASP A 79 -36.60 3.31 -16.52
C ASP A 79 -35.92 2.05 -15.98
N ARG A 80 -34.97 1.47 -16.73
CA ARG A 80 -34.20 0.31 -16.26
C ARG A 80 -33.29 0.65 -15.09
N GLN A 81 -32.62 1.79 -15.11
CA GLN A 81 -31.81 2.24 -13.99
C GLN A 81 -32.65 2.44 -12.73
N TRP A 82 -33.86 2.98 -12.86
CA TRP A 82 -34.80 3.10 -11.74
C TRP A 82 -35.31 1.76 -11.23
N ALA A 83 -35.66 0.84 -12.12
CA ALA A 83 -36.09 -0.51 -11.74
C ALA A 83 -34.99 -1.27 -10.98
N ASP A 84 -33.73 -1.14 -11.41
CA ASP A 84 -32.59 -1.75 -10.72
C ASP A 84 -32.36 -1.13 -9.32
N LEU A 85 -32.52 0.19 -9.19
CA LEU A 85 -32.44 0.87 -7.90
C LEU A 85 -33.58 0.45 -6.96
N GLU A 86 -34.80 0.28 -7.49
CA GLU A 86 -35.94 -0.21 -6.71
C GLU A 86 -35.70 -1.64 -6.21
N ALA A 87 -35.17 -2.52 -7.07
CA ALA A 87 -34.80 -3.88 -6.69
C ALA A 87 -33.73 -3.93 -5.60
N LEU A 88 -32.71 -3.08 -5.68
CA LEU A 88 -31.71 -2.91 -4.62
C LEU A 88 -32.32 -2.45 -3.30
N GLY A 89 -33.31 -1.54 -3.37
CA GLY A 89 -34.05 -1.08 -2.20
C GLY A 89 -34.87 -2.19 -1.53
N VAL A 90 -35.47 -3.09 -2.32
CA VAL A 90 -36.18 -4.28 -1.80
C VAL A 90 -35.20 -5.23 -1.11
N GLU A 91 -34.08 -5.58 -1.76
CA GLU A 91 -33.07 -6.48 -1.20
C GLU A 91 -32.50 -5.94 0.13
N TRP A 92 -32.23 -4.63 0.19
CA TRP A 92 -31.80 -3.96 1.41
C TRP A 92 -32.82 -4.10 2.54
N ARG A 93 -34.10 -3.79 2.29
CA ARG A 93 -35.17 -3.91 3.30
C ARG A 93 -35.33 -5.34 3.82
N GLU A 94 -35.26 -6.33 2.95
CA GLU A 94 -35.34 -7.74 3.33
C GLU A 94 -34.14 -8.18 4.19
N THR A 95 -32.93 -7.73 3.83
CA THR A 95 -31.70 -8.05 4.56
C THR A 95 -31.72 -7.43 5.97
N VAL A 96 -32.18 -6.18 6.08
CA VAL A 96 -32.36 -5.49 7.37
C VAL A 96 -33.42 -6.20 8.22
N LYS A 97 -34.56 -6.59 7.62
CA LYS A 97 -35.61 -7.34 8.32
C LYS A 97 -35.12 -8.69 8.84
N ALA A 98 -34.14 -9.31 8.17
CA ALA A 98 -33.50 -10.55 8.59
C ALA A 98 -32.39 -10.37 9.66
N GLY A 99 -32.12 -9.13 10.10
CA GLY A 99 -31.07 -8.85 11.08
C GLY A 99 -29.64 -8.97 10.53
N LEU A 100 -29.48 -8.94 9.20
CA LEU A 100 -28.18 -9.04 8.54
C LEU A 100 -27.67 -7.65 8.12
N ASN A 101 -26.35 -7.47 8.15
CA ASN A 101 -25.71 -6.27 7.65
C ASN A 101 -25.68 -6.28 6.11
N TYR A 102 -26.33 -5.31 5.49
CA TYR A 102 -26.31 -5.15 4.02
C TYR A 102 -25.06 -4.38 3.58
N PHE A 103 -24.15 -5.04 2.86
CA PHE A 103 -22.95 -4.42 2.29
C PHE A 103 -23.14 -4.10 0.80
N MET A 104 -23.50 -2.85 0.50
CA MET A 104 -23.83 -2.35 -0.84
C MET A 104 -22.72 -2.57 -1.90
N ALA A 105 -21.45 -2.63 -1.49
CA ALA A 105 -20.30 -2.69 -2.41
C ALA A 105 -19.89 -4.10 -2.86
N GLN A 106 -20.25 -5.17 -2.13
CA GLN A 106 -19.81 -6.53 -2.47
C GLN A 106 -20.75 -7.26 -3.44
N ASN A 107 -22.02 -6.86 -3.49
CA ASN A 107 -23.00 -7.47 -4.40
C ASN A 107 -22.94 -6.96 -5.84
N HIS A 108 -22.26 -5.85 -6.13
CA HIS A 108 -22.20 -5.33 -7.50
C HIS A 108 -21.50 -6.28 -8.49
N ARG A 109 -20.52 -7.09 -8.03
CA ARG A 109 -19.91 -8.14 -8.86
C ARG A 109 -20.86 -9.33 -9.08
N HIS A 110 -21.64 -9.70 -8.07
CA HIS A 110 -22.65 -10.76 -8.20
C HIS A 110 -23.84 -10.32 -9.07
N LEU A 111 -24.23 -9.04 -9.01
CA LEU A 111 -25.28 -8.47 -9.84
C LEU A 111 -24.84 -8.33 -11.30
N GLN A 112 -23.60 -7.90 -11.58
CA GLN A 112 -23.07 -7.98 -12.96
C GLN A 112 -23.05 -9.44 -13.45
N THR A 113 -22.63 -10.39 -12.63
CA THR A 113 -22.61 -11.81 -13.01
C THR A 113 -24.02 -12.37 -13.24
N ARG A 114 -25.01 -11.94 -12.44
CA ARG A 114 -26.44 -12.28 -12.62
C ARG A 114 -27.02 -11.60 -13.86
N PHE A 115 -26.67 -10.36 -14.14
CA PHE A 115 -27.06 -9.59 -15.32
C PHE A 115 -26.59 -10.30 -16.60
N TYR A 116 -25.32 -10.69 -16.68
CA TYR A 116 -24.79 -11.47 -17.81
C TYR A 116 -25.38 -12.89 -17.91
N ARG A 117 -25.70 -13.56 -16.78
CA ARG A 117 -26.40 -14.87 -16.81
C ARG A 117 -27.86 -14.75 -17.26
N ARG A 118 -28.58 -13.69 -16.87
CA ARG A 118 -30.00 -13.51 -17.20
C ARG A 118 -30.21 -13.12 -18.67
N LEU A 119 -29.23 -12.46 -19.27
CA LEU A 119 -29.19 -12.15 -20.71
C LEU A 119 -28.78 -13.34 -21.60
N ARG A 120 -28.16 -14.39 -21.04
CA ARG A 120 -27.72 -15.59 -21.79
C ARG A 120 -28.52 -16.87 -21.52
N ALA A 121 -29.46 -16.87 -20.59
CA ALA A 121 -30.24 -18.07 -20.31
C ALA A 121 -31.31 -18.29 -21.40
N PRO A 122 -31.31 -19.43 -22.12
CA PRO A 122 -32.33 -19.75 -23.10
C PRO A 122 -33.71 -19.86 -22.42
N LEU A 123 -34.75 -19.42 -23.14
CA LEU A 123 -36.12 -19.20 -22.62
C LEU A 123 -36.69 -20.41 -21.86
N TRP A 124 -36.37 -21.64 -22.28
CA TRP A 124 -36.85 -22.88 -21.64
C TRP A 124 -36.34 -23.09 -20.20
N MET A 125 -35.29 -22.38 -19.78
CA MET A 125 -34.76 -22.47 -18.41
C MET A 125 -35.50 -21.53 -17.44
N LYS A 126 -36.22 -20.52 -17.94
CA LYS A 126 -36.96 -19.54 -17.14
C LYS A 126 -38.29 -20.09 -16.60
N GLU A 127 -38.97 -20.93 -17.38
CA GLU A 127 -40.21 -21.63 -16.94
C GLU A 127 -39.93 -22.69 -15.87
N ARG A 128 -38.83 -23.43 -16.01
CA ARG A 128 -38.52 -24.53 -15.08
C ARG A 128 -38.09 -24.05 -13.69
N MET A 129 -37.46 -22.88 -13.61
CA MET A 129 -37.08 -22.25 -12.32
C MET A 129 -38.27 -21.60 -11.62
N SER A 130 -39.24 -21.06 -12.35
CA SER A 130 -40.48 -20.52 -11.77
C SER A 130 -41.34 -21.62 -11.15
N THR A 131 -41.34 -22.81 -11.77
CA THR A 131 -42.09 -23.97 -11.26
C THR A 131 -41.52 -24.50 -9.94
N LEU A 132 -40.19 -24.57 -9.81
CA LEU A 132 -39.52 -25.11 -8.60
C LEU A 132 -39.59 -24.20 -7.38
N LEU A 133 -39.74 -22.89 -7.57
CA LEU A 133 -39.90 -21.93 -6.47
C LEU A 133 -41.32 -21.95 -5.88
N ILE A 134 -42.34 -22.23 -6.70
CA ILE A 134 -43.73 -22.33 -6.24
C ILE A 134 -43.97 -23.62 -5.43
N THR A 135 -43.34 -24.74 -5.81
CA THR A 135 -43.52 -26.02 -5.08
C THR A 135 -42.89 -26.02 -3.69
N ARG A 136 -41.87 -25.18 -3.43
CA ARG A 136 -41.16 -25.16 -2.14
C ARG A 136 -41.86 -24.32 -1.06
N ILE A 137 -42.75 -23.42 -1.46
CA ILE A 137 -43.47 -22.53 -0.52
C ILE A 137 -44.74 -23.21 0.04
N GLN A 138 -45.28 -24.22 -0.64
CA GLN A 138 -46.50 -24.92 -0.19
C GLN A 138 -46.26 -26.13 0.74
N SER A 139 -45.01 -26.57 0.97
CA SER A 139 -44.72 -27.78 1.78
C SER A 139 -44.36 -27.52 3.25
N SER A 140 -44.57 -26.30 3.76
CA SER A 140 -44.26 -25.92 5.14
C SER A 140 -45.54 -25.54 5.90
N GLY A 141 -46.34 -26.55 6.23
CA GLY A 141 -47.43 -26.39 7.20
C GLY A 141 -46.90 -26.29 8.64
N PRO A 142 -47.58 -25.58 9.54
CA PRO A 142 -47.13 -25.40 10.92
C PRO A 142 -47.67 -26.54 11.79
N ASN A 143 -46.84 -27.12 12.65
CA ASN A 143 -47.34 -27.90 13.78
C ASN A 143 -46.56 -27.58 15.07
N LEU A 144 -47.35 -27.31 16.11
CA LEU A 144 -46.97 -26.97 17.47
C LEU A 144 -46.20 -28.11 18.17
N MET A 145 -45.25 -27.79 19.04
CA MET A 145 -45.51 -27.84 20.50
C MET A 145 -44.27 -27.49 21.33
N ILE A 146 -44.60 -26.84 22.44
CA ILE A 146 -43.80 -26.41 23.57
C ILE A 146 -43.43 -27.62 24.42
N ALA A 147 -42.16 -27.72 24.84
CA ALA A 147 -41.80 -28.41 26.08
C ALA A 147 -40.53 -27.80 26.67
N ALA A 148 -40.67 -27.19 27.84
CA ALA A 148 -39.59 -26.75 28.69
C ALA A 148 -39.13 -27.91 29.59
N SER A 149 -37.82 -28.05 29.82
CA SER A 149 -37.30 -28.75 30.99
C SER A 149 -35.93 -28.19 31.37
N ASN A 150 -35.89 -27.65 32.58
CA ASN A 150 -34.72 -27.22 33.35
C ASN A 150 -33.86 -28.42 33.77
N THR A 151 -32.53 -28.30 33.69
CA THR A 151 -31.56 -28.89 34.64
C THR A 151 -30.19 -28.20 34.53
N PRO A 152 -29.49 -27.88 35.64
CA PRO A 152 -28.21 -27.16 35.65
C PRO A 152 -27.02 -28.12 36.00
N PRO A 153 -25.79 -27.65 36.32
CA PRO A 153 -24.56 -28.00 35.61
C PRO A 153 -23.71 -29.10 36.29
N HIS A 154 -23.02 -29.92 35.50
CA HIS A 154 -21.99 -30.82 36.03
C HIS A 154 -20.60 -30.20 35.93
N THR A 155 -20.08 -29.84 37.10
CA THR A 155 -18.68 -29.65 37.46
C THR A 155 -17.88 -30.93 37.16
N ILE A 156 -16.78 -30.82 36.42
CA ILE A 156 -15.73 -31.85 36.38
C ILE A 156 -14.42 -31.23 36.86
N HIS A 157 -14.01 -31.66 38.05
CA HIS A 157 -12.64 -31.57 38.55
C HIS A 157 -11.73 -32.41 37.65
N SER A 158 -10.60 -31.84 37.22
CA SER A 158 -9.46 -32.61 36.74
C SER A 158 -8.22 -32.19 37.51
N THR A 159 -7.86 -33.03 38.47
CA THR A 159 -6.65 -33.00 39.26
C THR A 159 -5.75 -34.11 38.70
N PHE A 160 -4.57 -33.79 38.16
CA PHE A 160 -3.46 -34.75 38.13
C PHE A 160 -2.10 -34.03 38.10
N HIS A 161 -1.23 -34.54 38.97
CA HIS A 161 0.11 -34.10 39.36
C HIS A 161 1.21 -34.40 38.31
N PRO A 162 2.42 -33.82 38.47
CA PRO A 162 3.57 -33.96 37.57
C PRO A 162 4.53 -35.08 38.03
N PRO A 163 5.57 -35.38 37.22
CA PRO A 163 6.83 -35.84 37.79
C PRO A 163 8.08 -35.11 37.29
N ALA A 164 8.88 -34.71 38.28
CA ALA A 164 10.31 -35.03 38.45
C ALA A 164 11.29 -34.46 37.40
N GLN A 165 12.04 -33.40 37.71
CA GLN A 165 13.32 -33.42 38.44
C GLN A 165 14.31 -34.50 37.98
N HIS A 166 15.28 -34.07 37.17
CA HIS A 166 16.60 -34.69 37.12
C HIS A 166 17.67 -33.61 37.35
N ASN A 167 18.26 -33.67 38.54
CA ASN A 167 19.56 -33.10 38.88
C ASN A 167 20.65 -33.90 38.17
N HIS A 168 21.71 -33.22 37.67
CA HIS A 168 23.09 -33.65 37.82
C HIS A 168 24.06 -32.44 37.66
N SER A 169 24.77 -32.15 38.76
CA SER A 169 26.21 -31.92 38.90
C SER A 169 26.90 -30.93 37.92
N ASN A 170 27.34 -29.74 38.31
CA ASN A 170 28.47 -29.43 39.22
C ASN A 170 29.85 -29.86 38.66
N ILE A 171 30.59 -28.93 38.05
CA ILE A 171 32.05 -28.96 37.93
C ILE A 171 32.62 -27.58 38.27
N SER A 172 33.47 -27.61 39.28
CA SER A 172 34.21 -26.52 39.89
C SER A 172 35.30 -25.93 38.99
N GLY A 173 35.59 -24.65 39.24
CA GLY A 173 36.94 -24.13 39.46
C GLY A 173 37.76 -23.74 38.23
N ILE A 174 38.13 -22.46 38.15
CA ILE A 174 39.52 -21.96 38.32
C ILE A 174 39.46 -20.42 38.23
N ASN A 175 39.70 -19.78 39.37
CA ASN A 175 40.33 -18.47 39.53
C ASN A 175 41.81 -18.79 39.89
N PRO A 176 42.83 -18.04 39.46
CA PRO A 176 43.17 -16.82 40.20
C PRO A 176 43.87 -15.70 39.40
N GLN A 177 43.96 -14.54 40.08
CA GLN A 177 45.04 -13.54 40.06
C GLN A 177 44.99 -12.36 39.08
N SER A 178 44.58 -11.22 39.64
CA SER A 178 45.18 -9.90 39.40
C SER A 178 46.64 -9.83 39.84
N PRO A 179 47.38 -8.82 39.37
CA PRO A 179 48.13 -7.99 40.30
C PRO A 179 47.85 -6.50 40.15
N HIS A 180 47.92 -5.84 41.30
CA HIS A 180 48.06 -4.40 41.53
C HIS A 180 49.16 -3.77 40.66
N ILE A 181 49.07 -2.45 40.38
CA ILE A 181 50.04 -1.41 40.85
C ILE A 181 49.75 -0.02 40.22
N VAL A 182 49.51 0.94 41.13
CA VAL A 182 49.99 2.35 41.16
C VAL A 182 49.27 3.45 40.34
N SER A 183 48.50 4.25 41.08
CA SER A 183 48.26 5.69 40.90
C SER A 183 49.57 6.50 40.89
N PRO A 184 49.62 7.62 40.16
CA PRO A 184 49.51 8.89 40.89
C PRO A 184 48.66 9.94 40.14
N GLY A 185 47.87 10.72 40.88
CA GLY A 185 47.43 12.06 40.45
C GLY A 185 48.53 13.10 40.71
N PRO A 186 48.24 14.41 40.85
CA PRO A 186 47.00 15.15 40.58
C PRO A 186 47.27 16.46 39.79
N SER A 187 46.30 17.39 39.80
CA SER A 187 46.36 18.85 39.54
C SER A 187 45.52 19.28 38.34
N ASN A 188 44.39 19.94 38.60
CA ASN A 188 44.16 21.39 38.42
C ASN A 188 43.15 21.54 37.26
N GLU A 189 42.20 22.46 37.19
CA GLU A 189 41.94 23.68 37.92
C GLU A 189 40.50 24.10 37.62
N ARG A 190 39.83 24.67 38.63
CA ARG A 190 39.12 25.96 38.55
C ARG A 190 38.28 26.26 37.30
N GLY A 191 36.96 26.30 37.50
CA GLY A 191 36.08 27.14 36.67
C GLY A 191 34.78 27.50 37.38
N PRO A 192 34.64 28.74 37.88
CA PRO A 192 33.34 29.37 38.08
C PRO A 192 33.17 30.53 37.10
N SER A 193 31.98 30.71 36.53
CA SER A 193 31.41 32.05 36.31
C SER A 193 29.95 31.95 35.85
N LYS A 194 29.07 32.34 36.77
CA LYS A 194 27.80 33.00 36.47
C LYS A 194 28.12 34.33 35.76
N SER A 195 27.46 34.61 34.64
CA SER A 195 27.35 35.97 34.13
C SER A 195 25.87 36.33 34.04
N GLN A 196 25.45 37.17 34.98
CA GLN A 196 24.36 38.12 34.82
C GLN A 196 24.95 39.33 34.10
N HIS A 197 24.25 39.93 33.14
CA HIS A 197 24.05 41.37 33.13
C HIS A 197 22.79 41.76 32.32
N PRO A 198 22.03 42.77 32.79
CA PRO A 198 20.92 43.41 32.09
C PRO A 198 21.44 44.58 31.23
N HIS A 199 20.69 45.08 30.24
CA HIS A 199 20.68 46.52 29.92
C HIS A 199 19.43 46.91 29.13
N THR A 200 18.58 47.69 29.80
CA THR A 200 17.63 48.64 29.22
C THR A 200 18.40 49.82 28.63
N VAL A 201 18.14 50.19 27.37
CA VAL A 201 18.38 51.55 26.86
C VAL A 201 17.19 51.92 25.95
N ALA A 202 16.63 53.08 26.24
CA ALA A 202 15.50 53.71 25.57
C ALA A 202 15.99 54.80 24.57
N VAL A 203 15.00 55.48 23.99
CA VAL A 203 15.02 56.80 23.31
C VAL A 203 15.44 56.84 21.81
N PRO A 204 15.06 57.88 21.01
CA PRO A 204 13.77 58.02 20.30
C PRO A 204 13.91 58.45 18.80
N SER A 205 12.77 58.77 18.17
CA SER A 205 12.60 59.56 16.93
C SER A 205 12.81 58.77 15.63
N THR A 206 12.05 58.93 14.55
CA THR A 206 11.42 60.14 14.01
C THR A 206 10.18 59.78 13.22
N ILE A 207 9.14 60.55 13.43
CA ILE A 207 7.87 60.54 12.72
C ILE A 207 8.12 61.06 11.29
N ASN A 208 7.81 60.27 10.26
CA ASN A 208 7.70 60.77 8.90
C ASN A 208 6.30 60.47 8.36
N LEU A 209 5.37 61.39 8.63
CA LEU A 209 4.06 61.47 7.99
C LEU A 209 4.26 61.99 6.57
N SER A 210 4.14 61.10 5.58
CA SER A 210 3.89 61.48 4.20
C SER A 210 2.49 61.00 3.80
N ALA A 211 1.70 61.96 3.35
CA ALA A 211 0.28 61.91 3.09
C ALA A 211 -0.11 60.95 1.95
N PRO A 212 -1.39 60.51 1.91
CA PRO A 212 -1.89 59.50 0.98
C PRO A 212 -2.12 60.08 -0.41
N SER A 213 -1.39 59.56 -1.41
CA SER A 213 -1.73 59.77 -2.82
C SER A 213 -2.75 58.72 -3.27
N SER A 214 -3.96 59.19 -3.51
CA SER A 214 -4.91 58.76 -4.54
C SER A 214 -5.02 57.25 -4.82
N LEU A 215 -6.05 56.65 -4.23
CA LEU A 215 -6.67 55.40 -4.67
C LEU A 215 -7.10 55.54 -6.14
N THR A 216 -6.25 55.09 -7.05
CA THR A 216 -6.67 54.75 -8.41
C THR A 216 -7.14 53.30 -8.36
N ILE A 217 -8.46 53.12 -8.31
CA ILE A 217 -9.12 51.84 -8.45
C ILE A 217 -8.94 51.39 -9.91
N SER A 218 -7.80 50.78 -10.20
CA SER A 218 -7.57 50.02 -11.44
C SER A 218 -8.23 48.66 -11.29
N SER A 219 -9.55 48.63 -11.39
CA SER A 219 -10.34 47.42 -11.47
C SER A 219 -10.17 46.75 -12.84
N ALA A 220 -10.07 45.41 -12.80
CA ALA A 220 -10.48 44.49 -13.86
C ALA A 220 -9.48 44.00 -14.94
N SER A 221 -8.17 43.94 -14.68
CA SER A 221 -7.23 43.20 -15.57
C SER A 221 -6.42 42.06 -14.92
N GLY A 222 -6.55 41.83 -13.60
CA GLY A 222 -5.78 40.80 -12.88
C GLY A 222 -6.25 39.34 -13.02
N SER A 223 -7.50 39.10 -13.40
CA SER A 223 -8.13 37.77 -13.26
C SER A 223 -7.56 36.68 -14.18
N ARG A 224 -6.94 37.02 -15.33
CA ARG A 224 -6.41 35.99 -16.26
C ARG A 224 -5.13 35.31 -15.77
N ASN A 225 -4.29 36.04 -15.03
CA ASN A 225 -3.02 35.50 -14.56
C ASN A 225 -3.23 34.53 -13.38
N ASP A 226 -4.27 34.74 -12.58
CA ASP A 226 -4.58 33.86 -11.45
C ASP A 226 -5.08 32.49 -11.92
N SER A 227 -5.97 32.44 -12.92
CA SER A 227 -6.44 31.15 -13.46
C SER A 227 -5.33 30.36 -14.18
N GLN A 228 -4.40 31.03 -14.88
CA GLN A 228 -3.26 30.35 -15.49
C GLN A 228 -2.28 29.80 -14.45
N ARG A 229 -2.03 30.57 -13.37
CA ARG A 229 -1.22 30.09 -12.24
C ARG A 229 -1.85 28.90 -11.56
N GLU A 230 -3.16 28.94 -11.33
CA GLU A 230 -3.89 27.84 -10.72
C GLU A 230 -3.86 26.59 -11.61
N ALA A 231 -4.07 26.73 -12.92
CA ALA A 231 -3.97 25.61 -13.86
C ALA A 231 -2.57 24.98 -13.88
N ALA A 232 -1.51 25.79 -13.94
CA ALA A 232 -0.13 25.29 -13.89
C ALA A 232 0.17 24.59 -12.55
N MET A 233 -0.38 25.09 -11.45
CA MET A 233 -0.25 24.47 -10.13
C MET A 233 -0.96 23.10 -10.11
N LEU A 234 -2.16 23.00 -10.69
CA LEU A 234 -2.91 21.74 -10.76
C LEU A 234 -2.24 20.69 -11.64
N ASP A 235 -1.64 21.07 -12.77
CA ASP A 235 -0.90 20.17 -13.65
C ASP A 235 0.36 19.62 -12.97
N ASP A 236 1.15 20.47 -12.31
CA ASP A 236 2.31 20.06 -11.52
C ASP A 236 1.94 19.09 -10.39
N LEU A 237 0.73 19.25 -9.83
CA LEU A 237 0.20 18.40 -8.78
C LEU A 237 -0.29 17.05 -9.30
N SER A 238 -0.90 17.02 -10.48
CA SER A 238 -1.24 15.76 -11.15
C SER A 238 0.03 14.97 -11.47
N ALA A 239 1.06 15.65 -11.97
CA ALA A 239 2.37 15.06 -12.23
C ALA A 239 3.03 14.52 -10.94
N SER A 240 2.90 15.25 -9.82
CA SER A 240 3.42 14.82 -8.52
C SER A 240 2.70 13.57 -7.97
N ILE A 241 1.38 13.48 -8.16
CA ILE A 241 0.59 12.29 -7.78
C ILE A 241 1.01 11.08 -8.62
N GLU A 242 1.08 11.24 -9.94
CA GLU A 242 1.57 10.18 -10.83
C GLU A 242 3.01 9.77 -10.47
N GLY A 243 3.85 10.75 -10.10
CA GLY A 243 5.21 10.51 -9.65
C GLY A 243 5.28 9.66 -8.38
N LEU A 244 4.39 9.88 -7.40
CA LEU A 244 4.31 8.98 -6.25
C LEU A 244 3.93 7.56 -6.70
N GLU A 245 2.96 7.39 -7.60
CA GLU A 245 2.51 6.05 -8.00
C GLU A 245 3.58 5.26 -8.77
N ARG A 246 4.45 5.96 -9.52
CA ARG A 246 5.49 5.36 -10.38
C ARG A 246 6.82 5.06 -9.68
N CYS A 247 6.93 5.14 -8.36
CA CYS A 247 8.20 4.86 -7.67
C CYS A 247 8.70 3.42 -7.95
N GLU A 248 9.79 3.29 -8.72
CA GLU A 248 10.29 2.00 -9.23
C GLU A 248 11.27 1.32 -8.27
N GLY A 249 11.79 2.04 -7.28
CA GLY A 249 12.79 1.50 -6.38
C GLY A 249 12.95 2.23 -5.04
N LEU A 250 13.86 1.68 -4.23
CA LEU A 250 14.18 2.21 -2.91
C LEU A 250 14.87 3.58 -3.00
N ARG A 251 15.71 3.80 -4.02
CA ARG A 251 16.42 5.07 -4.26
C ARG A 251 15.45 6.20 -4.58
N ASP A 252 14.55 5.99 -5.54
CA ASP A 252 13.54 6.97 -5.92
C ASP A 252 12.63 7.34 -4.75
N LEU A 253 12.29 6.36 -3.91
CA LEU A 253 11.46 6.59 -2.73
C LEU A 253 12.15 7.58 -1.77
N ILE A 254 13.42 7.33 -1.44
CA ILE A 254 14.19 8.22 -0.56
C ILE A 254 14.31 9.60 -1.21
N GLN A 255 14.60 9.68 -2.50
CA GLN A 255 14.67 10.94 -3.23
C GLN A 255 13.34 11.72 -3.18
N GLN A 256 12.18 11.04 -3.30
CA GLN A 256 10.86 11.67 -3.22
C GLN A 256 10.52 12.20 -1.82
N VAL A 257 11.07 11.60 -0.77
CA VAL A 257 10.92 12.13 0.59
C VAL A 257 11.81 13.36 0.77
N GLU A 258 13.07 13.28 0.30
CA GLU A 258 14.04 14.37 0.41
C GLU A 258 13.68 15.61 -0.43
N SER A 259 13.07 15.41 -1.60
CA SER A 259 12.58 16.50 -2.44
C SER A 259 11.38 17.24 -1.83
N GLY A 260 10.83 16.75 -0.72
CA GLY A 260 9.63 17.30 -0.09
C GLY A 260 8.33 16.91 -0.80
N THR A 261 8.35 16.07 -1.85
CA THR A 261 7.15 15.65 -2.57
C THR A 261 6.17 14.91 -1.66
N VAL A 262 6.67 14.05 -0.77
CA VAL A 262 5.84 13.35 0.23
C VAL A 262 5.22 14.32 1.24
N GLN A 263 5.98 15.33 1.68
CA GLN A 263 5.50 16.35 2.61
C GLN A 263 4.44 17.24 1.97
N ALA A 264 4.65 17.71 0.74
CA ALA A 264 3.68 18.52 0.01
C ALA A 264 2.32 17.81 -0.15
N ILE A 265 2.33 16.48 -0.35
CA ILE A 265 1.12 15.68 -0.46
C ILE A 265 0.44 15.50 0.90
N ARG A 266 1.21 15.38 1.98
CA ARG A 266 0.65 15.41 3.34
C ARG A 266 0.05 16.77 3.67
N ASP A 267 0.73 17.88 3.39
CA ASP A 267 0.24 19.21 3.71
C ASP A 267 -1.07 19.53 2.97
N ARG A 268 -1.19 19.03 1.74
CA ARG A 268 -2.35 19.29 0.89
C ARG A 268 -3.54 18.39 1.19
N TYR A 269 -3.31 17.09 1.37
CA TYR A 269 -4.40 16.12 1.51
C TYR A 269 -4.55 15.60 2.94
N GLY A 270 -3.45 15.58 3.70
CA GLY A 270 -3.42 15.05 5.05
C GLY A 270 -4.19 15.90 6.06
N PRO A 271 -4.31 15.41 7.31
CA PRO A 271 -4.88 16.17 8.39
C PRO A 271 -4.02 17.42 8.65
N SER A 272 -4.65 18.60 8.76
CA SER A 272 -3.94 19.86 9.01
C SER A 272 -3.18 19.90 10.33
N GLU A 273 -3.54 19.04 11.29
CA GLU A 273 -2.84 18.89 12.56
C GLU A 273 -2.42 17.43 12.80
N PRO A 274 -1.12 17.16 13.05
CA PRO A 274 -0.66 15.82 13.39
C PRO A 274 -1.28 15.37 14.72
N GLY A 275 -1.98 14.24 14.72
CA GLY A 275 -2.57 13.63 15.91
C GLY A 275 -4.02 14.04 16.21
N ARG A 276 -4.58 15.05 15.52
CA ARG A 276 -6.03 15.31 15.55
C ARG A 276 -6.71 14.63 14.37
N ARG A 277 -7.89 14.05 14.62
CA ARG A 277 -8.83 13.63 13.57
C ARG A 277 -9.48 14.87 12.94
N GLY A 278 -8.68 15.80 12.45
CA GLY A 278 -9.16 16.91 11.63
C GLY A 278 -9.81 16.37 10.35
N THR A 279 -10.60 17.22 9.69
CA THR A 279 -11.22 16.91 8.41
C THR A 279 -10.14 16.83 7.33
N ALA A 280 -9.51 15.66 7.19
CA ALA A 280 -8.59 15.41 6.09
C ALA A 280 -9.34 15.56 4.75
N HIS A 281 -8.61 15.85 3.68
CA HIS A 281 -9.20 15.91 2.35
C HIS A 281 -9.84 14.56 1.98
N GLU A 282 -10.95 14.56 1.24
CA GLU A 282 -11.69 13.34 0.88
C GLU A 282 -10.81 12.29 0.17
N SER A 283 -9.80 12.75 -0.57
CA SER A 283 -8.83 11.88 -1.25
C SER A 283 -7.71 11.33 -0.36
N TRP A 284 -7.54 11.82 0.87
CA TRP A 284 -6.48 11.39 1.79
C TRP A 284 -6.40 9.87 2.00
N PRO A 285 -7.52 9.13 2.17
CA PRO A 285 -7.46 7.68 2.34
C PRO A 285 -6.74 6.96 1.20
N LYS A 286 -6.73 7.52 -0.02
CA LYS A 286 -6.00 6.97 -1.17
C LYS A 286 -4.49 7.06 -0.98
N TYR A 287 -3.99 8.14 -0.38
CA TYR A 287 -2.56 8.44 -0.24
C TYR A 287 -1.98 8.12 1.14
N ALA A 288 -2.81 8.09 2.18
CA ALA A 288 -2.40 7.97 3.57
C ALA A 288 -1.43 6.80 3.81
N ASN A 289 -1.78 5.63 3.27
CA ASN A 289 -0.95 4.43 3.40
C ASN A 289 0.39 4.55 2.65
N LEU A 290 0.39 5.20 1.49
CA LEU A 290 1.61 5.36 0.69
C LEU A 290 2.56 6.36 1.36
N VAL A 291 2.05 7.53 1.74
CA VAL A 291 2.79 8.58 2.45
C VAL A 291 3.39 8.02 3.75
N SER A 292 2.56 7.37 4.59
CA SER A 292 3.02 6.82 5.87
C SER A 292 4.14 5.79 5.71
N LYS A 293 4.05 4.92 4.69
CA LYS A 293 5.10 3.92 4.42
C LYS A 293 6.43 4.56 4.02
N ARG A 294 6.39 5.66 3.24
CA ARG A 294 7.59 6.35 2.77
C ARG A 294 8.29 7.09 3.89
N GLU A 295 7.51 7.82 4.69
CA GLU A 295 8.02 8.50 5.87
C GLU A 295 8.59 7.52 6.89
N HIS A 296 7.93 6.38 7.08
CA HIS A 296 8.42 5.34 7.96
C HIS A 296 9.77 4.77 7.47
N LEU A 297 9.92 4.53 6.18
CA LEU A 297 11.17 4.07 5.60
C LEU A 297 12.29 5.12 5.69
N TYR A 298 11.97 6.39 5.48
CA TYR A 298 12.91 7.49 5.68
C TYR A 298 13.31 7.64 7.14
N ARG A 299 12.39 7.37 8.07
CA ARG A 299 12.70 7.29 9.51
C ARG A 299 13.68 6.16 9.82
N VAL A 300 13.54 5.00 9.19
CA VAL A 300 14.54 3.92 9.30
C VAL A 300 15.91 4.38 8.82
N LEU A 301 16.00 5.03 7.64
CA LEU A 301 17.26 5.58 7.13
C LEU A 301 17.90 6.57 8.13
N THR A 302 17.12 7.50 8.66
CA THR A 302 17.63 8.55 9.54
C THR A 302 17.96 8.07 10.95
N GLN A 303 17.10 7.24 11.56
CA GLN A 303 17.25 6.77 12.94
C GLN A 303 18.18 5.57 13.04
N ASP A 304 18.00 4.55 12.20
CA ASP A 304 18.74 3.28 12.33
C ASP A 304 20.06 3.30 11.55
N PHE A 305 20.17 4.10 10.49
CA PHE A 305 21.37 4.19 9.65
C PHE A 305 22.06 5.56 9.75
N GLY A 306 21.60 6.46 10.62
CA GLY A 306 22.21 7.78 10.81
C GLY A 306 22.20 8.65 9.56
N GLY A 307 21.30 8.38 8.61
CA GLY A 307 21.28 9.06 7.31
C GLY A 307 22.31 8.55 6.30
N ASP A 308 23.08 7.51 6.61
CA ASP A 308 24.01 6.89 5.68
C ASP A 308 23.25 6.06 4.63
N LYS A 309 23.05 6.68 3.47
CA LYS A 309 22.35 6.07 2.33
C LYS A 309 23.07 4.84 1.79
N ASP A 310 24.40 4.86 1.75
CA ASP A 310 25.17 3.77 1.14
C ASP A 310 25.12 2.54 2.04
N LYS A 311 25.27 2.73 3.36
CA LYS A 311 25.06 1.65 4.33
C LYS A 311 23.63 1.10 4.26
N PHE A 312 22.63 1.99 4.17
CA PHE A 312 21.22 1.59 4.05
C PHE A 312 20.93 0.78 2.77
N PHE A 313 21.37 1.27 1.60
CA PHE A 313 21.16 0.58 0.33
C PHE A 313 21.91 -0.75 0.29
N SER A 314 23.17 -0.77 0.74
CA SER A 314 23.98 -1.99 0.86
C SER A 314 23.29 -3.03 1.75
N PHE A 315 22.74 -2.62 2.89
CA PHE A 315 22.03 -3.52 3.81
C PHE A 315 20.78 -4.16 3.18
N PHE A 316 20.03 -3.41 2.36
CA PHE A 316 18.79 -3.85 1.73
C PHE A 316 18.97 -4.40 0.30
N THR A 317 20.20 -4.52 -0.20
CA THR A 317 20.49 -5.23 -1.43
C THR A 317 20.15 -6.71 -1.27
N ALA A 318 19.23 -7.21 -2.08
CA ALA A 318 18.86 -8.62 -2.13
C ALA A 318 19.90 -9.40 -2.96
N PRO A 319 20.18 -10.66 -2.59
CA PRO A 319 20.97 -11.53 -3.45
C PRO A 319 20.26 -11.67 -4.80
N PRO A 320 21.01 -11.71 -5.91
CA PRO A 320 20.40 -11.75 -7.23
C PRO A 320 19.50 -12.98 -7.35
N PRO A 321 18.30 -12.85 -7.96
CA PRO A 321 17.35 -13.94 -8.02
C PRO A 321 17.95 -15.16 -8.76
N PRO A 322 17.57 -16.39 -8.36
CA PRO A 322 18.06 -17.61 -9.00
C PRO A 322 17.77 -17.59 -10.50
N ARG A 323 18.74 -18.04 -11.31
CA ARG A 323 18.75 -17.95 -12.78
C ARG A 323 17.45 -18.39 -13.47
N LYS A 324 16.70 -19.33 -12.88
CA LYS A 324 15.42 -19.83 -13.43
C LYS A 324 14.34 -18.75 -13.60
N LYS A 325 14.45 -17.60 -12.92
CA LYS A 325 13.53 -16.45 -13.08
C LYS A 325 14.10 -15.28 -13.89
N ARG A 326 15.34 -15.38 -14.42
CA ARG A 326 16.02 -14.24 -15.07
C ARG A 326 15.56 -13.92 -16.49
N LYS A 327 14.89 -14.84 -17.19
CA LYS A 327 14.55 -14.68 -18.62
C LYS A 327 13.68 -13.45 -18.96
N HIS A 328 13.08 -12.78 -17.98
CA HIS A 328 12.28 -11.57 -18.21
C HIS A 328 12.97 -10.27 -17.73
N ILE A 329 14.06 -10.35 -16.95
CA ILE A 329 14.66 -9.15 -16.32
C ILE A 329 15.95 -8.72 -17.05
N GLU A 330 16.50 -9.58 -17.91
CA GLU A 330 17.81 -9.35 -18.54
C GLU A 330 17.82 -8.21 -19.58
N THR A 331 16.67 -7.65 -19.94
CA THR A 331 16.57 -6.59 -20.96
C THR A 331 16.78 -5.18 -20.42
N GLU A 332 16.68 -4.97 -19.11
CA GLU A 332 16.83 -3.65 -18.50
C GLU A 332 17.98 -3.66 -17.47
N SER A 333 19.15 -3.21 -17.92
CA SER A 333 20.27 -2.73 -17.11
C SER A 333 21.07 -3.77 -16.31
N ALA A 334 22.22 -4.16 -16.88
CA ALA A 334 23.22 -5.05 -16.26
C ALA A 334 23.81 -4.55 -14.93
N SER A 335 23.50 -3.32 -14.49
CA SER A 335 23.93 -2.72 -13.22
C SER A 335 22.82 -2.50 -12.20
N SER A 336 21.59 -2.96 -12.46
CA SER A 336 20.47 -2.72 -11.53
C SER A 336 20.65 -3.53 -10.26
N GLU A 337 21.12 -2.88 -9.19
CA GLU A 337 21.13 -3.43 -7.84
C GLU A 337 19.71 -3.85 -7.45
N TYR A 338 19.52 -5.13 -7.18
CA TYR A 338 18.22 -5.66 -6.78
C TYR A 338 17.96 -5.31 -5.32
N PHE A 339 17.29 -4.19 -5.06
CA PHE A 339 16.84 -3.88 -3.70
C PHE A 339 15.67 -4.76 -3.27
N ARG A 340 15.61 -5.08 -1.98
CA ARG A 340 14.37 -5.58 -1.39
C ARG A 340 13.26 -4.55 -1.62
N SER A 341 12.08 -4.99 -2.02
CA SER A 341 10.97 -4.07 -2.26
C SER A 341 10.64 -3.27 -1.00
N PHE A 342 10.51 -1.95 -1.09
CA PHE A 342 10.30 -1.07 0.07
C PHE A 342 9.11 -1.52 0.95
N ARG A 343 8.04 -2.01 0.32
CA ARG A 343 6.86 -2.55 1.02
C ARG A 343 7.23 -3.62 2.04
N ARG A 344 8.15 -4.51 1.66
CA ARG A 344 8.62 -5.62 2.51
C ARG A 344 9.45 -5.12 3.68
N ILE A 345 10.27 -4.08 3.46
CA ILE A 345 11.08 -3.46 4.50
C ILE A 345 10.15 -2.85 5.56
N VAL A 346 9.13 -2.08 5.14
CA VAL A 346 8.17 -1.47 6.07
C VAL A 346 7.34 -2.52 6.82
N GLU A 347 6.89 -3.58 6.14
CA GLU A 347 6.15 -4.67 6.79
C GLU A 347 7.01 -5.48 7.79
N ALA A 348 8.34 -5.47 7.65
CA ALA A 348 9.28 -6.18 8.51
C ALA A 348 9.58 -5.47 9.83
N VAL A 349 9.39 -4.15 9.92
CA VAL A 349 9.66 -3.36 11.14
C VAL A 349 8.99 -3.91 12.40
N PRO A 350 7.66 -4.17 12.42
CA PRO A 350 7.03 -4.71 13.63
C PRO A 350 7.55 -6.12 14.00
N TRP A 351 8.01 -6.91 13.03
CA TRP A 351 8.59 -8.24 13.31
C TRP A 351 9.99 -8.11 13.91
N ARG A 352 10.82 -7.25 13.34
CA ARG A 352 12.12 -6.86 13.89
C ARG A 352 11.97 -6.41 15.34
N ASP A 353 11.03 -5.52 15.63
CA ASP A 353 10.84 -4.97 16.97
C ASP A 353 10.39 -6.06 17.97
N ALA A 354 9.53 -6.98 17.55
CA ALA A 354 9.10 -8.11 18.36
C ALA A 354 10.25 -9.08 18.67
N ASP A 355 11.06 -9.42 17.66
CA ASP A 355 12.21 -10.31 17.80
C ASP A 355 13.30 -9.69 18.68
N LEU A 356 13.58 -8.38 18.51
CA LEU A 356 14.51 -7.67 19.39
C LEU A 356 13.99 -7.57 20.82
N ALA A 357 12.68 -7.37 21.01
CA ALA A 357 12.08 -7.40 22.34
C ALA A 357 12.12 -8.80 22.99
N ALA A 358 12.07 -9.87 22.20
CA ALA A 358 12.32 -11.24 22.68
C ALA A 358 13.79 -11.45 23.03
N GLU A 359 14.70 -10.97 22.19
CA GLU A 359 16.14 -11.04 22.42
C GLU A 359 16.54 -10.33 23.71
N ARG A 360 16.03 -9.12 23.94
CA ARG A 360 16.29 -8.32 25.16
C ARG A 360 15.80 -8.97 26.45
N ARG A 361 14.89 -9.94 26.38
CA ARG A 361 14.38 -10.68 27.54
C ARG A 361 15.28 -11.85 27.96
N LYS A 362 16.26 -12.25 27.16
CA LYS A 362 17.18 -13.35 27.51
C LYS A 362 18.02 -13.00 28.73
N ASP A 363 18.27 -14.01 29.57
CA ASP A 363 19.00 -13.86 30.85
C ASP A 363 20.41 -13.25 30.69
N GLN A 364 21.06 -13.49 29.54
CA GLN A 364 22.38 -12.92 29.24
C GLN A 364 22.41 -11.38 29.14
N TYR A 365 21.24 -10.75 29.02
CA TYR A 365 21.09 -9.29 29.00
C TYR A 365 20.44 -8.75 30.27
N GLN A 366 20.19 -9.59 31.27
CA GLN A 366 19.64 -9.17 32.56
C GLN A 366 20.80 -8.81 33.50
N GLY A 367 20.68 -7.66 34.17
CA GLY A 367 21.60 -7.23 35.21
C GLY A 367 21.42 -8.05 36.50
N PRO A 368 22.22 -7.76 37.55
CA PRO A 368 22.11 -8.42 38.85
C PRO A 368 20.75 -8.19 39.54
N ASP A 369 20.01 -7.18 39.11
CA ASP A 369 18.65 -6.86 39.54
C ASP A 369 17.55 -7.58 38.72
N GLY A 370 17.92 -8.37 37.72
CA GLY A 370 16.99 -9.01 36.78
C GLY A 370 16.40 -8.06 35.72
N ALA A 371 16.78 -6.78 35.72
CA ALA A 371 16.33 -5.81 34.72
C ALA A 371 17.21 -5.86 33.47
N PHE A 372 16.71 -5.37 32.35
CA PHE A 372 17.50 -5.29 31.12
C PHE A 372 18.69 -4.33 31.29
N SER A 373 19.90 -4.82 31.03
CA SER A 373 21.14 -4.05 31.07
C SER A 373 21.55 -3.60 29.68
N GLU A 374 21.44 -2.29 29.42
CA GLU A 374 21.91 -1.66 28.17
C GLU A 374 23.43 -1.83 28.00
N GLU A 375 24.19 -1.94 29.09
CA GLU A 375 25.64 -2.18 29.07
C GLU A 375 25.95 -3.57 28.50
N LEU A 376 25.26 -4.62 28.96
CA LEU A 376 25.43 -5.98 28.43
C LEU A 376 24.99 -6.07 26.97
N TRP A 377 23.90 -5.38 26.62
CA TRP A 377 23.41 -5.29 25.24
C TRP A 377 24.44 -4.62 24.33
N THR A 378 24.96 -3.45 24.73
CA THR A 378 25.96 -2.68 23.98
C THR A 378 27.29 -3.42 23.92
N ALA A 379 27.70 -4.12 24.98
CA ALA A 379 28.91 -4.94 24.97
C ALA A 379 28.81 -6.10 23.96
N ARG A 380 27.63 -6.68 23.79
CA ARG A 380 27.41 -7.80 22.84
C ARG A 380 27.30 -7.34 21.40
N TRP A 381 26.51 -6.29 21.15
CA TRP A 381 26.14 -5.86 19.80
C TRP A 381 26.97 -4.67 19.28
N ASN A 382 27.74 -4.04 20.16
CA ASN A 382 28.63 -2.92 19.84
C ASN A 382 27.90 -1.79 19.09
N THR A 383 28.43 -1.34 17.96
CA THR A 383 27.90 -0.26 17.12
C THR A 383 26.85 -0.75 16.10
N MET A 384 26.38 -1.99 16.21
CA MET A 384 25.37 -2.53 15.31
C MET A 384 24.02 -1.85 15.55
N ASN A 385 23.35 -1.45 14.47
CA ASN A 385 21.99 -0.94 14.58
C ASN A 385 20.97 -2.08 14.77
N CYS A 386 19.72 -1.73 15.06
CA CYS A 386 18.65 -2.69 15.32
C CYS A 386 18.42 -3.70 14.17
N TRP A 387 18.61 -3.29 12.91
CA TRP A 387 18.48 -4.18 11.75
C TRP A 387 19.64 -5.16 11.65
N GLU A 388 20.85 -4.69 11.91
CA GLU A 388 22.06 -5.52 11.93
C GLU A 388 21.98 -6.55 13.05
N VAL A 389 21.51 -6.16 14.24
CA VAL A 389 21.26 -7.11 15.35
C VAL A 389 20.19 -8.13 14.97
N TRP A 390 19.06 -7.69 14.39
CA TRP A 390 17.99 -8.59 13.97
C TRP A 390 18.44 -9.63 12.94
N ARG A 391 19.30 -9.22 12.00
CA ARG A 391 19.97 -10.13 11.06
C ARG A 391 20.94 -11.08 11.78
N ALA A 392 21.72 -10.58 12.72
CA ALA A 392 22.72 -11.38 13.45
C ALA A 392 22.10 -12.47 14.34
N ILE A 393 20.93 -12.21 14.93
CA ILE A 393 20.18 -13.23 15.69
C ILE A 393 19.41 -14.21 14.78
N GLY A 394 19.45 -14.02 13.45
CA GLY A 394 18.76 -14.88 12.49
C GLY A 394 17.24 -14.64 12.39
N GLY A 395 16.73 -13.52 12.93
CA GLY A 395 15.30 -13.17 12.87
C GLY A 395 14.85 -12.56 11.54
N GLU A 396 15.80 -12.17 10.68
CA GLU A 396 15.50 -11.42 9.45
C GLU A 396 14.51 -12.16 8.52
N CYS A 397 13.27 -11.69 8.50
CA CYS A 397 12.21 -12.21 7.63
C CYS A 397 11.43 -11.08 6.95
N TYR A 398 11.26 -11.17 5.63
CA TYR A 398 10.51 -10.17 4.85
C TYR A 398 9.17 -10.71 4.35
N VAL A 399 8.94 -11.99 4.53
CA VAL A 399 7.70 -12.66 4.14
C VAL A 399 6.97 -13.02 5.41
N LYS A 400 5.69 -12.61 5.50
CA LYS A 400 4.81 -13.04 6.58
C LYS A 400 4.79 -14.57 6.59
N ASN A 401 5.47 -15.18 7.53
CA ASN A 401 5.43 -16.62 7.73
C ASN A 401 4.00 -16.97 8.12
N LYS A 402 3.26 -17.62 7.21
CA LYS A 402 1.90 -18.11 7.52
C LYS A 402 1.89 -19.23 8.57
N ALA A 403 3.06 -19.77 8.91
CA ALA A 403 3.22 -21.02 9.65
C ALA A 403 2.83 -20.95 11.14
N GLU A 404 2.78 -19.77 11.76
CA GLU A 404 2.49 -19.66 13.20
C GLU A 404 1.00 -19.49 13.55
N THR A 405 0.10 -19.52 12.56
CA THR A 405 -1.36 -19.47 12.82
C THR A 405 -2.03 -20.84 12.90
N SER A 406 -1.25 -21.90 13.14
CA SER A 406 -1.76 -23.29 13.17
C SER A 406 -1.41 -24.03 14.46
N SER A 407 -1.09 -23.32 15.54
CA SER A 407 -0.86 -23.90 16.87
C SER A 407 -1.92 -23.45 17.86
#